data_AF-D3AGI5-F1
#
_entry.id   AF-D3AGI5-F1
#
_cell.length_a   1.000
_cell.length_b   1.000
_cell.length_c   1.000
_cell.angle_alpha   90.00
_cell.angle_beta   90.00
_cell.angle_gamma   90.00
#
_symmetry.space_group_name_H-M   'P 1'
#
loop_
_entity.id
_entity.type
_entity.pdbx_description
1 polymer ?
#
loop_
_entity_poly.entity_id
_entity_poly.type
_entity_poly.pdbx_seq_one_letter_code
_entity_poly.pdbx_strand_id
1 'polypeptide(L)' 'EELISWFLSAYRREDIDGRLDADFSDLSEDERNLKRFELISDLLVTSKDLPDQAYVDALCEEIYSKLFDE' A
#
# COMPACT_ATOMS: atom_id res chain seq x y z
N GLU A 1 8.75 7.41 10.60
CA GLU A 1 8.21 6.20 11.28
C GLU A 1 6.75 6.30 11.71
N GLU A 2 6.25 7.44 12.22
CA GLU A 2 4.83 7.54 12.64
C GLU A 2 3.82 7.22 11.53
N LEU A 3 4.07 7.63 10.28
CA LEU A 3 3.17 7.36 9.16
C LEU A 3 3.09 5.88 8.80
N ILE A 4 4.24 5.19 8.82
CA ILE A 4 4.32 3.75 8.59
C ILE A 4 3.58 3.01 9.70
N SER A 5 3.85 3.37 10.96
CA SER A 5 3.17 2.77 12.11
C SER A 5 1.65 3.01 12.06
N TRP A 6 1.23 4.22 11.71
CA TRP A 6 -0.18 4.55 11.49
C TRP A 6 -0.78 3.70 10.37
N PHE A 7 -0.11 3.56 9.23
CA PHE A 7 -0.60 2.78 8.10
C PHE A 7 -0.74 1.31 8.47
N LEU A 8 0.31 0.72 9.05
CA LEU A 8 0.31 -0.66 9.49
C LEU A 8 -0.75 -0.92 10.56
N SER A 9 -1.07 0.07 11.40
CA SER A 9 -2.15 -0.03 12.39
C SER A 9 -3.54 0.13 11.78
N ALA A 10 -3.69 0.87 10.68
CA ALA A 10 -4.96 1.16 10.03
C ALA A 10 -5.34 0.13 8.96
N TYR A 11 -4.34 -0.44 8.28
CA TYR A 11 -4.51 -1.37 7.18
C TYR A 11 -3.62 -2.60 7.38
N ARG A 12 -4.18 -3.79 7.17
CA ARG A 12 -3.44 -5.05 7.13
C ARG A 12 -3.24 -5.53 5.69
N ARG A 13 -2.34 -6.49 5.53
CA ARG A 13 -2.15 -7.25 4.28
C ARG A 13 -3.50 -7.69 3.70
N GLU A 14 -4.37 -8.23 4.55
CA GLU A 14 -5.70 -8.74 4.19
C GLU A 14 -6.65 -7.64 3.70
N ASP A 15 -6.56 -6.42 4.22
CA ASP A 15 -7.38 -5.29 3.76
C ASP A 15 -6.97 -4.83 2.37
N ILE A 16 -5.64 -4.76 2.13
CA ILE A 16 -5.07 -4.41 0.84
C ILE A 16 -5.47 -5.47 -0.19
N ASP A 17 -5.19 -6.74 0.13
CA ASP A 17 -5.51 -7.86 -0.75
C ASP A 17 -7.01 -8.01 -1.00
N GLY A 18 -7.85 -7.85 0.03
CA GLY A 18 -9.30 -7.95 -0.10
C GLY A 18 -9.89 -6.84 -0.98
N ARG A 19 -9.32 -5.62 -0.96
CA ARG A 19 -9.71 -4.57 -1.90
C ARG A 19 -9.31 -4.92 -3.32
N LEU A 20 -8.11 -5.46 -3.50
CA LEU A 20 -7.65 -5.88 -4.83
C LEU A 20 -8.48 -7.04 -5.38
N ASP A 21 -8.81 -8.03 -4.56
CA ASP A 21 -9.65 -9.16 -4.99
C ASP A 21 -11.10 -8.71 -5.31
N ALA A 22 -11.58 -7.64 -4.66
CA ALA A 22 -12.90 -7.05 -4.95
C ALA A 22 -12.95 -6.26 -6.26
N ASP A 23 -11.92 -5.46 -6.55
CA ASP A 23 -11.82 -4.68 -7.79
C ASP A 23 -11.28 -5.49 -8.97
N PHE A 24 -10.46 -6.51 -8.69
CA PHE A 24 -9.74 -7.30 -9.68
C PHE A 24 -9.73 -8.79 -9.30
N SER A 25 -10.55 -9.57 -9.98
CA SER A 25 -10.70 -11.00 -9.70
C SER A 25 -9.73 -11.90 -10.50
N ASP A 26 -8.87 -11.35 -11.36
CA ASP A 26 -7.98 -12.12 -12.27
C ASP A 26 -6.61 -11.43 -12.45
N LEU A 27 -6.01 -10.92 -11.37
CA LEU A 27 -4.65 -10.36 -11.44
C LEU A 27 -3.61 -11.46 -11.35
N SER A 28 -2.60 -11.38 -12.22
CA SER A 28 -1.36 -12.12 -12.07
C SER A 28 -0.61 -11.65 -10.81
N GLU A 29 0.33 -12.45 -10.29
CA GLU A 29 1.12 -12.08 -9.09
C GLU A 29 1.87 -10.76 -9.28
N ASP A 30 2.47 -10.54 -10.45
CA ASP A 30 3.14 -9.28 -10.80
C ASP A 30 2.18 -8.09 -10.82
N GLU A 31 0.99 -8.26 -11.41
CA GLU A 31 -0.03 -7.20 -11.47
C GLU A 31 -0.59 -6.90 -10.08
N ARG A 32 -0.80 -7.94 -9.26
CA ARG A 32 -1.23 -7.80 -7.87
C ARG A 32 -0.18 -7.04 -7.07
N ASN A 33 1.09 -7.35 -7.23
CA ASN A 33 2.18 -6.60 -6.58
C ASN A 33 2.16 -5.13 -6.99
N LEU A 34 2.07 -4.83 -8.28
CA LEU A 34 1.97 -3.45 -8.76
C LEU A 34 0.75 -2.73 -8.16
N LYS A 35 -0.42 -3.38 -8.16
CA LYS A 35 -1.66 -2.80 -7.63
C LYS A 35 -1.62 -2.58 -6.13
N ARG A 36 -0.98 -3.46 -5.36
CA ARG A 36 -0.72 -3.27 -3.93
C ARG A 36 0.10 -2.01 -3.69
N PHE A 37 1.16 -1.81 -4.46
CA PHE A 37 1.98 -0.59 -4.41
C PHE A 37 1.16 0.66 -4.73
N GLU A 38 0.42 0.66 -5.83
CA GLU A 38 -0.45 1.78 -6.21
C GLU A 38 -1.47 2.09 -5.11
N LEU A 39 -2.10 1.08 -4.53
CA LEU A 39 -3.11 1.26 -3.48
C LEU A 39 -2.51 1.83 -2.19
N ILE A 40 -1.34 1.36 -1.76
CA ILE A 40 -0.66 1.89 -0.57
C ILE A 40 -0.29 3.36 -0.79
N SER A 41 0.28 3.68 -1.96
CA SER A 41 0.63 5.04 -2.34
C SER A 41 -0.59 5.97 -2.36
N ASP A 42 -1.68 5.53 -3.00
CA ASP A 42 -2.94 6.28 -3.05
C ASP A 42 -3.54 6.52 -1.66
N LEU A 43 -3.52 5.51 -0.78
CA LEU A 43 -4.00 5.63 0.60
C LEU A 43 -3.16 6.62 1.42
N LEU A 44 -1.85 6.66 1.21
CA LEU A 44 -0.95 7.63 1.84
C LEU A 44 -1.25 9.04 1.36
N VAL A 45 -1.34 9.26 0.04
CA VAL A 45 -1.66 10.57 -0.55
C VAL A 45 -3.04 11.04 -0.09
N THR A 46 -4.06 10.19 -0.19
CA THR A 46 -5.45 10.52 0.16
C THR A 46 -5.62 10.77 1.65
N SER A 47 -4.98 9.99 2.52
CA SER A 47 -5.19 10.11 3.97
C SER A 47 -4.31 11.17 4.63
N LYS A 48 -3.14 11.45 4.08
CA LYS A 48 -2.14 12.34 4.68
C LYS A 48 -1.86 13.59 3.85
N ASP A 49 -2.50 13.72 2.69
CA ASP A 49 -2.38 14.85 1.76
C ASP A 49 -0.91 15.19 1.50
N LEU A 50 -0.11 14.16 1.22
CA LEU A 50 1.33 14.30 1.06
C LEU A 50 1.63 14.90 -0.33
N PRO A 51 2.22 16.11 -0.42
CA PRO A 51 2.53 16.74 -1.70
C PRO A 51 3.85 16.24 -2.31
N ASP A 52 4.67 15.53 -1.52
CA ASP A 52 5.99 15.06 -1.94
C ASP A 52 5.91 13.59 -2.38
N GLN A 53 5.95 13.38 -3.69
CA GLN A 53 5.86 12.05 -4.29
C GLN A 53 7.03 11.15 -3.88
N ALA A 54 8.25 11.70 -3.80
CA ALA A 54 9.43 10.91 -3.45
C ALA A 54 9.35 10.36 -2.01
N TYR A 55 8.77 11.14 -1.10
CA TYR A 55 8.51 10.71 0.26
C TYR A 55 7.42 9.63 0.31
N VAL A 56 6.36 9.77 -0.48
CA VAL A 56 5.30 8.76 -0.58
C VAL A 56 5.86 7.45 -1.13
N ASP A 57 6.68 7.49 -2.17
CA ASP A 57 7.30 6.30 -2.76
C ASP A 57 8.17 5.57 -1.72
N ALA A 58 9.02 6.29 -0.98
CA ALA A 58 9.85 5.70 0.08
C ALA A 58 9.02 5.07 1.21
N LEU A 59 7.93 5.75 1.63
CA LEU A 59 7.01 5.19 2.63
C LEU A 59 6.28 3.96 2.10
N CYS A 60 5.83 4.02 0.86
CA CYS A 60 5.13 2.92 0.20
C CYS A 60 6.01 1.69 0.11
N GLU A 61 7.28 1.85 -0.25
CA GLU A 61 8.26 0.77 -0.34
C GLU A 61 8.51 0.12 1.03
N GLU A 62 8.71 0.93 2.08
CA GLU A 62 8.86 0.40 3.45
C GLU A 62 7.59 -0.29 3.98
N ILE A 63 6.41 0.29 3.73
CA ILE A 63 5.13 -0.29 4.15
C ILE A 63 4.89 -1.60 3.41
N TYR A 64 5.12 -1.62 2.10
CA TYR A 64 4.96 -2.81 1.28
C TYR A 64 5.91 -3.91 1.76
N SER A 65 7.19 -3.59 1.98
CA SER A 65 8.16 -4.57 2.51
C SER A 65 7.70 -5.11 3.87
N LYS A 66 7.26 -4.26 4.80
CA LYS A 66 6.75 -4.72 6.10
C LYS A 66 5.46 -5.54 6.01
N LEU A 67 4.62 -5.27 5.02
CA LEU A 67 3.37 -5.98 4.84
C LEU A 67 3.51 -7.26 4.04
N PHE A 68 4.46 -7.39 3.12
CA PHE A 68 4.51 -8.49 2.13
C PHE A 68 5.86 -9.23 2.07
N ASP A 69 6.95 -8.64 2.57
CA ASP A 69 8.31 -9.20 2.52
C ASP A 69 8.68 -9.90 3.85
N GLU A 70 7.83 -10.86 4.28
CA GLU A 70 8.11 -11.81 5.37
C GLU A 70 8.09 -13.26 4.87
#